data_AF-F5LF16-F1
#
_entry.id   AF-F5LF16-F1
#
_cell.length_a   1.000
_cell.length_b   1.000
_cell.length_c   1.000
_cell.angle_alpha   90.00
_cell.angle_beta   90.00
_cell.angle_gamma   90.00
#
_symmetry.space_group_name_H-M   'P 1'
#
loop_
_entity.id
_entity.type
_entity.pdbx_description
1 polymer ?
#
loop_
_entity_poly.entity_id
_entity_poly.type
_entity_poly.pdbx_seq_one_letter_code
_entity_poly.pdbx_strand_id
1 'polypeptide(L)'
;MLTEIRKYGVRIRLFRSQSGNFTLEGTLLFPVVILITLTLIIFGMFVYNRVALQQQAGVASERAAFSWNNSRKDPVTGAFTPEAGDGLYWRLTQDGILGIFGYSGKSSVVQVPGTSDGSGPAGKLSRAAALLPPGVHGSMSYVNHIWERKVSAELEEPFRTRSFLPGNVIRDQVKGQGASHVVDPVELIRTVDLTRSYIPAIKNRITASKAREVLTEPAPEAIPPTSVITSEAQASAYIRKLVSGRKTEVITPEGDKRTIDALDAGGTAHLAFYTFNEKNLKEQMRKDVLLKKEGTQVKGIVWHFFKTKSGKAPSQAIQRELAQNGISVILHE
;
A
#
# COMPACT_ATOMS: atom_id res chain seq x y z
N MET A 1 26.20 63.84 90.78
CA MET A 1 25.09 63.27 89.99
C MET A 1 25.70 62.72 88.70
N LEU A 2 26.63 61.76 88.80
CA LEU A 2 26.40 60.31 88.82
C LEU A 2 25.65 59.88 87.54
N THR A 3 26.36 59.56 86.44
CA THR A 3 26.97 58.25 86.09
C THR A 3 26.01 57.31 85.35
N GLU A 4 26.58 56.60 84.36
CA GLU A 4 26.09 55.36 83.72
C GLU A 4 25.08 55.48 82.55
N ILE A 5 25.55 55.94 81.38
CA ILE A 5 25.06 55.41 80.09
C ILE A 5 26.04 54.30 79.66
N ARG A 6 25.88 53.12 80.28
CA ARG A 6 26.66 51.92 79.97
C ARG A 6 26.17 51.30 78.67
N LYS A 7 27.01 51.42 77.63
CA LYS A 7 27.31 50.42 76.60
C LYS A 7 26.34 49.22 76.52
N TYR A 8 25.36 49.29 75.62
CA TYR A 8 24.81 48.10 74.95
C TYR A 8 25.34 48.00 73.53
N GLY A 9 26.66 47.91 73.42
CA GLY A 9 27.30 47.36 72.25
C GLY A 9 27.16 45.84 72.30
N VAL A 10 25.99 45.32 71.95
CA VAL A 10 25.82 43.88 71.63
C VAL A 10 26.60 43.66 70.35
N ARG A 11 27.92 43.47 70.51
CA ARG A 11 28.82 43.03 69.47
C ARG A 11 28.25 41.74 68.92
N ILE A 12 27.93 41.78 67.63
CA ILE A 12 27.69 40.66 66.74
C ILE A 12 28.90 39.70 66.85
N ARG A 13 28.95 38.89 67.91
CA ARG A 13 29.95 37.84 68.15
C ARG A 13 29.55 36.51 67.50
N LEU A 14 28.35 36.43 66.92
CA LEU A 14 27.93 35.25 66.15
C LEU A 14 28.70 35.09 64.83
N PHE A 15 29.25 36.16 64.25
CA PHE A 15 29.90 36.11 62.93
C PHE A 15 31.43 35.95 63.00
N ARG A 16 32.02 35.74 64.18
CA ARG A 16 33.48 35.57 64.36
C ARG A 16 33.88 34.23 64.99
N SER A 17 32.91 33.35 65.27
CA SER A 17 33.16 32.05 65.90
C SER A 17 33.26 30.97 64.83
N GLN A 18 34.44 30.40 64.59
CA GLN A 18 34.64 29.32 63.61
C GLN A 18 34.09 27.96 64.07
N SER A 19 33.68 27.83 65.33
CA SER A 19 33.14 26.60 65.92
C SER A 19 31.76 26.18 65.38
N GLY A 20 31.07 27.06 64.63
CA GLY A 20 29.81 26.75 63.94
C GLY A 20 29.95 26.51 62.44
N ASN A 21 31.12 26.76 61.85
CA ASN A 21 31.32 26.69 60.40
C ASN A 21 31.06 25.29 59.84
N PHE A 22 31.50 24.24 60.54
CA PHE A 22 31.26 22.85 60.11
C PHE A 22 29.78 22.49 60.05
N THR A 23 28.99 22.93 61.04
CA THR A 23 27.54 22.71 61.06
C THR A 23 26.83 23.53 59.98
N LEU A 24 27.25 24.78 59.77
CA LEU A 24 26.69 25.66 58.73
C LEU A 24 27.00 25.15 57.33
N GLU A 25 28.24 24.73 57.10
CA GLU A 25 28.72 24.13 55.85
C GLU A 25 28.02 22.80 55.59
N GLY A 26 27.88 21.92 56.59
CA GLY A 26 27.12 20.67 56.46
C GLY A 26 25.63 20.89 56.19
N THR A 27 25.00 21.86 56.86
CA THR A 27 23.57 22.18 56.70
C THR A 27 23.26 22.84 55.35
N LEU A 28 24.25 23.47 54.71
CA LEU A 28 24.06 24.14 53.42
C LEU A 28 24.56 23.31 52.22
N LEU A 29 25.70 22.61 52.36
CA LEU A 29 26.23 21.74 51.31
C LEU A 29 25.34 20.52 51.09
N PHE A 30 24.87 19.86 52.15
CA PHE A 30 24.13 18.62 52.01
C PHE A 30 22.82 18.79 51.22
N PRO A 31 21.95 19.79 51.53
CA PRO A 31 20.77 20.05 50.71
C PRO A 31 21.09 20.46 49.28
N VAL A 32 22.18 21.21 49.05
CA VAL A 32 22.61 21.61 47.69
C VAL A 32 23.03 20.38 46.89
N VAL A 33 23.83 19.47 47.47
CA VAL A 33 24.24 18.22 46.82
C VAL A 33 23.02 17.33 46.54
N ILE A 34 22.06 17.24 47.46
CA ILE A 34 20.80 16.53 47.23
C ILE A 34 20.00 17.17 46.08
N LEU A 35 19.89 18.50 46.05
CA LEU A 35 19.14 19.19 45.00
C LEU A 35 19.79 18.98 43.63
N ILE A 36 21.11 19.05 43.54
CA ILE A 36 21.86 18.77 42.31
C ILE A 36 21.66 17.32 41.87
N THR A 37 21.77 16.35 42.78
CA THR A 37 21.59 14.93 42.44
C THR A 37 20.17 14.62 41.99
N LEU A 38 19.15 15.14 42.68
CA LEU A 38 17.75 15.03 42.27
C LEU A 38 17.49 15.66 40.91
N THR A 39 18.07 16.83 40.64
CA THR A 39 17.95 17.50 39.34
C THR A 39 18.56 16.66 38.22
N LEU A 40 19.74 16.08 38.45
CA LEU A 40 20.39 15.18 37.49
C LEU A 40 19.56 13.92 37.24
N ILE A 41 18.95 13.34 38.26
CA ILE A 41 18.07 12.17 38.13
C ILE A 41 16.83 12.52 37.30
N ILE A 42 16.15 13.63 37.59
CA ILE A 42 14.96 14.08 36.84
C ILE A 42 15.32 14.37 35.39
N PHE A 43 16.46 15.02 35.15
CA PHE A 43 16.96 15.29 33.81
C PHE A 43 17.25 14.00 33.04
N GLY A 44 17.95 13.05 33.67
CA GLY A 44 18.22 11.73 33.09
C GLY A 44 16.94 10.98 32.74
N MET A 45 15.94 11.01 33.62
CA MET A 45 14.63 10.41 33.38
C MET A 45 13.89 11.07 32.22
N PHE A 46 13.93 12.40 32.11
CA PHE A 46 13.32 13.12 30.98
C PHE A 46 13.97 12.75 29.64
N VAL A 47 15.32 12.71 29.61
CA VAL A 47 16.06 12.31 28.41
C VAL A 47 15.76 10.86 28.05
N TYR A 48 15.73 9.96 29.02
CA TYR A 48 15.40 8.56 28.81
C TYR A 48 14.00 8.39 28.19
N ASN A 49 12.98 9.02 28.78
CA ASN A 49 11.60 8.94 28.25
C ASN A 49 11.52 9.49 26.82
N ARG A 50 12.27 10.56 26.51
CA ARG A 50 12.32 11.10 25.14
C ARG A 50 12.94 10.13 24.15
N VAL A 51 14.06 9.51 24.49
CA VAL A 51 14.73 8.52 23.63
C VAL A 51 13.85 7.29 23.46
N ALA A 52 13.21 6.81 24.54
CA ALA A 52 12.29 5.67 24.48
C ALA A 52 11.11 5.96 23.54
N LEU A 53 10.48 7.15 23.65
CA LEU A 53 9.36 7.52 22.80
C LEU A 53 9.79 7.71 21.32
N GLN A 54 10.99 8.25 21.09
CA GLN A 54 11.59 8.35 19.75
C GLN A 54 11.78 6.96 19.12
N GLN A 55 12.30 6.00 19.89
CA GLN A 55 12.47 4.62 19.44
C GLN A 55 11.12 3.96 19.12
N GLN A 56 10.11 4.16 19.97
CA GLN A 56 8.77 3.64 19.73
C GLN A 56 8.15 4.21 18.45
N ALA A 57 8.31 5.50 18.20
CA ALA A 57 7.86 6.15 16.96
C ALA A 57 8.58 5.56 15.73
N GLY A 58 9.89 5.36 15.83
CA GLY A 58 10.69 4.69 14.79
C GLY A 58 10.16 3.30 14.47
N VAL A 59 10.07 2.43 15.48
CA VAL A 59 9.57 1.05 15.34
C VAL A 59 8.16 1.01 14.78
N ALA A 60 7.25 1.87 15.23
CA ALA A 60 5.89 1.93 14.72
C ALA A 60 5.86 2.29 13.22
N SER A 61 6.65 3.29 12.80
CA SER A 61 6.76 3.68 11.40
C SER A 61 7.37 2.58 10.52
N GLU A 62 8.40 1.87 11.02
CA GLU A 62 9.03 0.75 10.33
C GLU A 62 8.08 -0.44 10.16
N ARG A 63 7.35 -0.81 11.21
CA ARG A 63 6.37 -1.91 11.16
C ARG A 63 5.23 -1.62 10.19
N ALA A 64 4.75 -0.37 10.17
CA ALA A 64 3.77 0.08 9.19
C ALA A 64 4.33 0.00 7.76
N ALA A 65 5.55 0.48 7.53
CA ALA A 65 6.18 0.42 6.21
C ALA A 65 6.48 -1.02 5.74
N PHE A 66 6.89 -1.90 6.65
CA PHE A 66 7.19 -3.31 6.37
C PHE A 66 5.95 -4.15 6.03
N SER A 67 4.81 -3.84 6.64
CA SER A 67 3.52 -4.48 6.38
C SER A 67 2.74 -3.82 5.21
N TRP A 68 3.32 -2.81 4.57
CA TRP A 68 2.59 -2.02 3.58
C TRP A 68 2.11 -2.82 2.36
N ASN A 69 2.81 -3.90 2.03
CA ASN A 69 2.49 -4.72 0.87
C ASN A 69 1.21 -5.56 1.03
N ASN A 70 0.78 -5.83 2.27
CA ASN A 70 -0.43 -6.59 2.58
C ASN A 70 -1.02 -6.17 3.93
N SER A 71 -2.27 -5.69 3.93
CA SER A 71 -2.99 -5.27 5.14
C SER A 71 -3.06 -6.34 6.24
N ARG A 72 -3.14 -7.62 5.89
CA ARG A 72 -3.25 -8.72 6.86
C ARG A 72 -1.91 -9.32 7.27
N LYS A 73 -0.80 -8.74 6.82
CA LYS A 73 0.52 -9.14 7.28
C LYS A 73 0.74 -8.67 8.71
N ASP A 74 1.17 -9.60 9.56
CA ASP A 74 1.59 -9.30 10.93
C ASP A 74 2.76 -8.30 10.89
N PRO A 75 2.64 -7.11 11.49
CA PRO A 75 3.69 -6.09 11.45
C PRO A 75 4.94 -6.45 12.25
N VAL A 76 4.88 -7.44 13.16
CA VAL A 76 5.98 -7.91 14.01
C VAL A 76 6.65 -9.14 13.41
N THR A 77 5.88 -10.16 13.05
CA THR A 77 6.42 -11.44 12.57
C THR A 77 6.55 -11.51 11.05
N GLY A 78 5.79 -10.68 10.32
CA GLY A 78 5.68 -10.76 8.86
C GLY A 78 4.84 -11.92 8.35
N ALA A 79 4.23 -12.72 9.22
CA ALA A 79 3.32 -13.80 8.84
C ALA A 79 2.08 -13.25 8.15
N PHE A 80 1.63 -13.91 7.08
CA PHE A 80 0.38 -13.58 6.40
C PHE A 80 -0.22 -14.83 5.74
N THR A 81 -1.55 -14.85 5.61
CA THR A 81 -2.25 -15.91 4.88
C THR A 81 -2.39 -15.50 3.42
N PRO A 82 -1.95 -16.32 2.44
CA PRO A 82 -1.98 -15.97 1.01
C PRO A 82 -3.38 -15.61 0.48
N GLU A 83 -4.41 -16.26 1.01
CA GLU A 83 -5.82 -16.07 0.62
C GLU A 83 -6.46 -14.84 1.27
N ALA A 84 -5.84 -14.32 2.33
CA ALA A 84 -6.37 -13.24 3.12
C ALA A 84 -5.51 -11.98 2.88
N GLY A 85 -5.68 -11.34 1.74
CA GLY A 85 -4.92 -10.15 1.35
C GLY A 85 -5.79 -8.97 0.91
N ASP A 86 -5.11 -7.86 0.60
CA ASP A 86 -5.72 -6.75 -0.14
C ASP A 86 -6.07 -7.21 -1.58
N GLY A 87 -7.10 -6.61 -2.18
CA GLY A 87 -7.50 -6.90 -3.57
C GLY A 87 -6.39 -6.60 -4.57
N LEU A 88 -6.33 -7.31 -5.69
CA LEU A 88 -5.21 -7.25 -6.64
C LEU A 88 -4.87 -5.82 -7.11
N TYR A 89 -5.88 -4.95 -7.24
CA TYR A 89 -5.72 -3.59 -7.75
C TYR A 89 -5.78 -2.51 -6.66
N TRP A 90 -5.69 -2.89 -5.38
CA TRP A 90 -5.82 -1.95 -4.25
C TRP A 90 -4.83 -0.78 -4.33
N ARG A 91 -3.67 -0.98 -4.94
CA ARG A 91 -2.65 0.07 -5.11
C ARG A 91 -3.08 1.16 -6.10
N LEU A 92 -3.81 0.77 -7.14
CA LEU A 92 -4.42 1.71 -8.09
C LEU A 92 -5.55 2.48 -7.40
N THR A 93 -6.46 1.75 -6.74
CA THR A 93 -7.72 2.31 -6.24
C THR A 93 -7.57 3.04 -4.90
N GLN A 94 -6.82 2.47 -3.96
CA GLN A 94 -6.73 2.93 -2.57
C GLN A 94 -5.42 3.64 -2.26
N ASP A 95 -4.29 3.20 -2.82
CA ASP A 95 -2.96 3.75 -2.50
C ASP A 95 -2.57 5.00 -3.31
N GLY A 96 -3.36 5.38 -4.31
CA GLY A 96 -3.19 6.65 -5.01
C GLY A 96 -2.27 6.60 -6.24
N ILE A 97 -1.94 5.41 -6.75
CA ILE A 97 -1.17 5.27 -7.99
C ILE A 97 -1.88 5.90 -9.20
N LEU A 98 -3.21 6.10 -9.15
CA LEU A 98 -3.92 6.91 -10.15
C LEU A 98 -3.36 8.33 -10.33
N GLY A 99 -2.51 8.81 -9.41
CA GLY A 99 -1.68 10.00 -9.59
C GLY A 99 -0.93 10.07 -10.93
N ILE A 100 -0.57 8.92 -11.52
CA ILE A 100 0.05 8.82 -12.85
C ILE A 100 -0.84 9.37 -14.00
N PHE A 101 -2.15 9.50 -13.78
CA PHE A 101 -3.09 10.16 -14.70
C PHE A 101 -3.26 11.66 -14.43
N GLY A 102 -2.41 12.26 -13.59
CA GLY A 102 -2.43 13.70 -13.26
C GLY A 102 -3.10 14.05 -11.93
N TYR A 103 -3.27 13.08 -11.01
CA TYR A 103 -3.84 13.32 -9.68
C TYR A 103 -2.76 13.55 -8.61
N SER A 104 -3.10 14.32 -7.57
CA SER A 104 -2.23 14.49 -6.42
C SER A 104 -2.09 13.20 -5.62
N GLY A 105 -0.92 13.00 -5.01
CA GLY A 105 -0.63 11.90 -4.12
C GLY A 105 -1.68 11.75 -3.01
N LYS A 106 -1.93 10.51 -2.57
CA LYS A 106 -2.81 10.25 -1.43
C LYS A 106 -2.02 10.35 -0.13
N SER A 107 -2.62 10.97 0.86
CA SER A 107 -2.18 10.90 2.25
C SER A 107 -3.25 10.22 3.11
N SER A 108 -2.83 9.64 4.22
CA SER A 108 -3.73 9.09 5.23
C SER A 108 -3.16 9.39 6.60
N VAL A 109 -4.01 9.74 7.56
CA VAL A 109 -3.61 10.04 8.93
C VAL A 109 -4.54 9.30 9.87
N VAL A 110 -3.97 8.70 10.91
CA VAL A 110 -4.69 7.95 11.95
C VAL A 110 -4.19 8.41 13.32
N GLN A 111 -5.09 8.47 14.29
CA GLN A 111 -4.75 8.83 15.67
C GLN A 111 -4.24 7.61 16.45
N VAL A 112 -3.41 7.85 17.46
CA VAL A 112 -2.87 6.84 18.38
C VAL A 112 -3.57 6.95 19.74
N PRO A 113 -4.04 5.83 20.33
CA PRO A 113 -3.94 4.45 19.82
C PRO A 113 -4.90 4.19 18.65
N GLY A 114 -4.46 3.36 17.71
CA GLY A 114 -5.27 2.95 16.57
C GLY A 114 -6.19 1.76 16.89
N THR A 115 -7.13 1.50 16.00
CA THR A 115 -7.96 0.28 15.99
C THR A 115 -7.31 -0.81 15.15
N SER A 116 -7.54 -2.09 15.48
CA SER A 116 -7.10 -3.22 14.65
C SER A 116 -7.88 -3.34 13.33
N ASP A 117 -9.00 -2.63 13.22
CA ASP A 117 -9.93 -2.71 12.09
C ASP A 117 -9.68 -1.61 11.05
N GLY A 118 -9.79 -1.99 9.77
CA GLY A 118 -9.72 -1.07 8.63
C GLY A 118 -9.03 -1.67 7.41
N SER A 119 -9.41 -1.18 6.22
CA SER A 119 -8.80 -1.54 4.93
C SER A 119 -7.92 -0.40 4.39
N GLY A 120 -7.06 -0.73 3.42
CA GLY A 120 -6.21 0.26 2.74
C GLY A 120 -5.14 0.92 3.63
N PRO A 121 -4.58 2.06 3.19
CA PRO A 121 -3.52 2.77 3.90
C PRO A 121 -3.87 3.15 5.35
N ALA A 122 -5.06 3.69 5.60
CA ALA A 122 -5.49 4.05 6.96
C ALA A 122 -5.59 2.82 7.88
N GLY A 123 -6.16 1.71 7.41
CA GLY A 123 -6.21 0.47 8.19
C GLY A 123 -4.82 -0.08 8.53
N LYS A 124 -3.86 0.05 7.60
CA LYS A 124 -2.45 -0.35 7.82
C LYS A 124 -1.79 0.48 8.91
N LEU A 125 -1.96 1.81 8.86
CA LEU A 125 -1.49 2.72 9.91
C LEU A 125 -2.15 2.41 11.26
N SER A 126 -3.45 2.18 11.25
CA SER A 126 -4.23 1.91 12.47
C SER A 126 -3.78 0.63 13.18
N ARG A 127 -3.49 -0.44 12.43
CA ARG A 127 -2.94 -1.68 13.00
C ARG A 127 -1.55 -1.50 13.60
N ALA A 128 -0.68 -0.72 12.95
CA ALA A 128 0.62 -0.40 13.52
C ALA A 128 0.49 0.44 14.79
N ALA A 129 -0.43 1.41 14.79
CA ALA A 129 -0.75 2.24 15.96
C ALA A 129 -1.36 1.44 17.12
N ALA A 130 -2.09 0.36 16.84
CA ALA A 130 -2.66 -0.53 17.87
C ALA A 130 -1.60 -1.34 18.64
N LEU A 131 -0.37 -1.46 18.10
CA LEU A 131 0.75 -2.14 18.77
C LEU A 131 1.51 -1.23 19.75
N LEU A 132 1.16 0.05 19.83
CA LEU A 132 1.81 0.98 20.75
C LEU A 132 1.33 0.74 22.19
N PRO A 133 2.22 0.93 23.20
CA PRO A 133 1.84 0.79 24.60
C PRO A 133 0.68 1.73 25.01
N PRO A 134 -0.13 1.34 26.00
CA PRO A 134 -1.18 2.22 26.53
C PRO A 134 -0.55 3.47 27.17
N GLY A 135 -1.21 4.63 26.99
CA GLY A 135 -0.74 5.92 27.52
C GLY A 135 0.06 6.76 26.53
N VAL A 136 0.42 6.20 25.37
CA VAL A 136 0.98 6.94 24.24
C VAL A 136 -0.14 7.50 23.37
N HIS A 137 -0.03 8.77 23.02
CA HIS A 137 -0.96 9.48 22.14
C HIS A 137 -0.22 10.07 20.93
N GLY A 138 -0.95 10.63 19.97
CA GLY A 138 -0.38 11.30 18.81
C GLY A 138 -0.99 10.77 17.51
N SER A 139 -0.21 10.79 16.42
CA SER A 139 -0.70 10.40 15.11
C SER A 139 0.33 9.61 14.29
N MET A 140 -0.18 8.77 13.40
CA MET A 140 0.60 8.14 12.34
C MET A 140 0.05 8.60 10.99
N SER A 141 0.96 8.94 10.08
CA SER A 141 0.62 9.42 8.75
C SER A 141 1.34 8.63 7.66
N TYR A 142 0.69 8.54 6.51
CA TYR A 142 1.25 8.03 5.27
C TYR A 142 1.12 9.10 4.21
N VAL A 143 2.17 9.25 3.41
CA VAL A 143 2.18 10.10 2.23
C VAL A 143 2.72 9.29 1.06
N ASN A 144 1.95 9.26 -0.02
CA ASN A 144 2.37 8.72 -1.30
C ASN A 144 2.60 9.85 -2.31
N HIS A 145 3.86 10.19 -2.55
CA HIS A 145 4.28 10.94 -3.72
C HIS A 145 4.85 9.97 -4.76
N ILE A 146 4.79 10.35 -6.05
CA ILE A 146 5.26 9.51 -7.18
C ILE A 146 6.67 8.93 -6.94
N TRP A 147 7.53 9.69 -6.27
CA TRP A 147 8.93 9.36 -6.03
C TRP A 147 9.24 8.94 -4.59
N GLU A 148 8.29 9.13 -3.66
CA GLU A 148 8.53 8.89 -2.22
C GLU A 148 7.24 8.41 -1.55
N ARG A 149 7.33 7.23 -0.94
CA ARG A 149 6.29 6.68 -0.07
C ARG A 149 6.83 6.63 1.34
N LYS A 150 6.23 7.40 2.25
CA LYS A 150 6.73 7.57 3.61
C LYS A 150 5.62 7.39 4.63
N VAL A 151 5.92 6.62 5.66
CA VAL A 151 5.13 6.54 6.90
C VAL A 151 5.85 7.36 7.97
N SER A 152 5.11 8.20 8.67
CA SER A 152 5.61 8.98 9.81
C SER A 152 4.77 8.70 11.06
N ALA A 153 5.39 8.70 12.22
CA ALA A 153 4.76 8.58 13.51
C ALA A 153 5.19 9.76 14.39
N GLU A 154 4.22 10.47 14.95
CA GLU A 154 4.40 11.54 15.91
C GLU A 154 3.71 11.14 17.20
N LEU A 155 4.49 10.87 18.24
CA LEU A 155 4.02 10.33 19.51
C LEU A 155 4.23 11.34 20.63
N GLU A 156 3.31 11.35 21.57
CA GLU A 156 3.28 12.21 22.74
C GLU A 156 2.92 11.39 23.99
N GLU A 157 3.67 11.60 25.07
CA GLU A 157 3.42 10.95 26.36
C GLU A 157 3.49 12.00 27.49
N PRO A 158 2.55 12.00 28.45
CA PRO A 158 2.59 12.93 29.57
C PRO A 158 3.76 12.64 30.52
N PHE A 159 4.61 13.63 30.76
CA PHE A 159 5.71 13.54 31.73
C PHE A 159 5.18 13.91 33.11
N ARG A 160 4.82 12.90 33.92
CA ARG A 160 4.21 13.10 35.24
C ARG A 160 5.24 13.52 36.29
N THR A 161 5.77 14.75 36.21
CA THR A 161 6.63 15.35 37.25
C THR A 161 5.94 16.39 38.14
N ARG A 162 4.65 16.68 37.89
CA ARG A 162 3.86 17.66 38.64
C ARG A 162 3.85 17.45 40.17
N SER A 163 4.23 16.28 40.67
CA SER A 163 4.28 16.02 42.11
C SER A 163 5.45 16.67 42.85
N PHE A 164 6.53 17.08 42.18
CA PHE A 164 7.79 17.45 42.89
C PHE A 164 8.35 18.84 42.60
N LEU A 165 7.93 19.51 41.51
CA LEU A 165 8.44 20.82 41.13
C LEU A 165 7.29 21.83 41.03
N PRO A 166 7.33 22.96 41.78
CA PRO A 166 6.35 24.03 41.63
C PRO A 166 6.58 24.80 40.31
N GLY A 167 5.51 24.97 39.54
CA GLY A 167 5.51 25.74 38.29
C GLY A 167 5.85 24.90 37.06
N ASN A 168 5.40 25.38 35.88
CA ASN A 168 5.58 24.76 34.56
C ASN A 168 7.04 24.80 34.05
N VAL A 169 8.03 24.55 34.92
CA VAL A 169 9.47 24.64 34.64
C VAL A 169 9.90 23.57 33.63
N ILE A 170 9.23 22.41 33.64
CA ILE A 170 9.46 21.30 32.71
C ILE A 170 8.20 21.12 31.85
N ARG A 171 8.38 20.84 30.55
CA ARG A 171 7.25 20.52 29.67
C ARG A 171 6.49 19.32 30.22
N ASP A 172 5.16 19.45 30.31
CA ASP A 172 4.25 18.40 30.77
C ASP A 172 4.17 17.19 29.82
N GLN A 173 4.82 17.26 28.66
CA GLN A 173 4.77 16.23 27.62
C GLN A 173 6.15 16.00 27.00
N VAL A 174 6.45 14.73 26.76
CA VAL A 174 7.56 14.26 25.96
C VAL A 174 7.04 13.93 24.56
N LYS A 175 7.81 14.31 23.53
CA LYS A 175 7.47 14.04 22.13
C LYS A 175 8.53 13.16 21.49
N GLY A 176 8.10 12.22 20.65
CA GLY A 176 8.93 11.36 19.83
C GLY A 176 8.45 11.37 18.38
N GLN A 177 9.38 11.28 17.43
CA GLN A 177 9.06 11.25 16.01
C GLN A 177 9.81 10.10 15.34
N GLY A 178 9.18 9.45 14.36
CA GLY A 178 9.79 8.38 13.58
C GLY A 178 9.29 8.45 12.15
N ALA A 179 10.13 8.09 11.20
CA ALA A 179 9.74 7.99 9.81
C ALA A 179 10.43 6.80 9.15
N SER A 180 9.70 6.12 8.27
CA SER A 180 10.20 4.99 7.50
C SER A 180 9.64 5.03 6.08
N HIS A 181 10.45 4.57 5.12
CA HIS A 181 10.08 4.54 3.71
C HIS A 181 9.47 3.19 3.34
N VAL A 182 8.42 3.24 2.53
CA VAL A 182 7.82 2.02 1.98
C VAL A 182 8.65 1.53 0.81
N VAL A 183 9.33 0.40 0.99
CA VAL A 183 10.15 -0.24 -0.05
C VAL A 183 9.42 -1.47 -0.59
N ASP A 184 8.93 -1.38 -1.83
CA ASP A 184 8.26 -2.47 -2.52
C ASP A 184 8.78 -2.55 -3.98
N PRO A 185 9.93 -3.21 -4.21
CA PRO A 185 10.61 -3.16 -5.49
C PRO A 185 9.81 -3.84 -6.60
N VAL A 186 9.07 -4.90 -6.26
CA VAL A 186 8.24 -5.63 -7.23
C VAL A 186 7.12 -4.73 -7.75
N GLU A 187 6.46 -3.98 -6.85
CA GLU A 187 5.41 -3.05 -7.23
C GLU A 187 5.93 -1.82 -7.94
N LEU A 188 7.15 -1.38 -7.61
CA LEU A 188 7.82 -0.32 -8.37
C LEU A 188 8.00 -0.75 -9.83
N ILE A 189 8.52 -1.96 -10.08
CA ILE A 189 8.70 -2.49 -11.44
C ILE A 189 7.35 -2.58 -12.16
N ARG A 190 6.30 -3.12 -11.50
CA ARG A 190 4.96 -3.21 -12.08
C ARG A 190 4.37 -1.84 -12.42
N THR A 191 4.55 -0.85 -11.53
CA THR A 191 4.06 0.51 -11.74
C THR A 191 4.81 1.17 -12.90
N VAL A 192 6.13 1.01 -12.96
CA VAL A 192 6.95 1.53 -14.07
C VAL A 192 6.56 0.90 -15.40
N ASP A 193 6.35 -0.42 -15.45
CA ASP A 193 5.89 -1.10 -16.66
C ASP A 193 4.46 -0.69 -17.05
N LEU A 194 3.54 -0.60 -16.08
CA LEU A 194 2.18 -0.09 -16.30
C LEU A 194 2.21 1.31 -16.92
N THR A 195 2.98 2.22 -16.31
CA THR A 195 3.13 3.60 -16.76
C THR A 195 3.78 3.71 -18.13
N ARG A 196 4.82 2.90 -18.40
CA ARG A 196 5.54 2.92 -19.67
C ARG A 196 4.75 2.28 -20.80
N SER A 197 4.19 1.10 -20.57
CA SER A 197 3.66 0.21 -21.60
C SER A 197 2.17 0.45 -21.87
N TYR A 198 1.37 0.67 -20.82
CA TYR A 198 -0.09 0.67 -20.95
C TYR A 198 -0.71 2.07 -20.93
N ILE A 199 -0.18 3.01 -20.15
CA ILE A 199 -0.75 4.36 -20.09
C ILE A 199 -0.76 5.06 -21.45
N PRO A 200 0.29 5.02 -22.29
CA PRO A 200 0.24 5.67 -23.60
C PRO A 200 -0.90 5.14 -24.49
N ALA A 201 -1.21 3.85 -24.39
CA ALA A 201 -2.30 3.23 -25.15
C ALA A 201 -3.70 3.66 -24.66
N ILE A 202 -3.81 4.01 -23.37
CA ILE A 202 -5.09 4.29 -22.70
C ILE A 202 -5.35 5.79 -22.57
N LYS A 203 -4.31 6.63 -22.48
CA LYS A 203 -4.40 8.08 -22.25
C LYS A 203 -5.26 8.82 -23.28
N ASN A 204 -5.27 8.35 -24.53
CA ASN A 204 -6.08 8.95 -25.60
C ASN A 204 -7.50 8.34 -25.70
N ARG A 205 -7.81 7.32 -24.88
CA ARG A 205 -9.07 6.58 -24.91
C ARG A 205 -9.93 6.82 -23.67
N ILE A 206 -9.33 7.24 -22.56
CA ILE A 206 -10.05 7.50 -21.31
C ILE A 206 -9.51 8.77 -20.65
N THR A 207 -10.43 9.61 -20.17
CA THR A 207 -10.06 10.77 -19.35
C THR A 207 -9.72 10.30 -17.93
N ALA A 208 -8.92 11.08 -17.20
CA ALA A 208 -8.53 10.75 -15.83
C ALA A 208 -9.76 10.54 -14.91
N SER A 209 -10.81 11.36 -15.07
CA SER A 209 -12.06 11.23 -14.31
C SER A 209 -12.77 9.92 -14.63
N LYS A 210 -12.84 9.55 -15.92
CA LYS A 210 -13.51 8.32 -16.34
C LYS A 210 -12.72 7.08 -15.93
N ALA A 211 -11.39 7.17 -15.91
CA ALA A 211 -10.52 6.12 -15.40
C ALA A 211 -10.83 5.81 -13.93
N ARG A 212 -11.08 6.82 -13.10
CA ARG A 212 -11.42 6.62 -11.68
C ARG A 212 -12.77 5.93 -11.47
N GLU A 213 -13.76 6.22 -12.31
CA GLU A 213 -15.06 5.56 -12.26
C GLU A 213 -14.99 4.09 -12.71
N VAL A 214 -14.16 3.81 -13.71
CA VAL A 214 -14.09 2.49 -14.35
C VAL A 214 -13.09 1.57 -13.65
N LEU A 215 -12.00 2.11 -13.10
CA LEU A 215 -10.99 1.36 -12.36
C LEU A 215 -11.38 1.27 -10.88
N THR A 216 -12.43 0.50 -10.62
CA THR A 216 -12.81 0.07 -9.26
C THR A 216 -12.34 -1.35 -9.02
N GLU A 217 -12.03 -1.67 -7.76
CA GLU A 217 -11.72 -3.05 -7.38
C GLU A 217 -12.99 -3.89 -7.58
N PRO A 218 -12.95 -5.01 -8.33
CA PRO A 218 -14.10 -5.89 -8.42
C PRO A 218 -14.45 -6.43 -7.04
N ALA A 219 -15.72 -6.34 -6.65
CA ALA A 219 -16.19 -6.97 -5.42
C ALA A 219 -15.95 -8.49 -5.50
N PRO A 220 -15.65 -9.17 -4.38
CA PRO A 220 -15.46 -10.62 -4.36
C PRO A 220 -16.64 -11.39 -5.00
N GLU A 221 -17.84 -10.87 -4.84
CA GLU A 221 -19.11 -11.40 -5.37
C GLU A 221 -19.32 -11.10 -6.86
N ALA A 222 -18.58 -10.14 -7.43
CA ALA A 222 -18.67 -9.74 -8.84
C ALA A 222 -17.81 -10.61 -9.76
N ILE A 223 -17.04 -11.56 -9.20
CA ILE A 223 -16.40 -12.60 -9.98
C ILE A 223 -17.50 -13.60 -10.31
N PRO A 224 -18.01 -13.63 -11.56
CA PRO A 224 -19.01 -14.62 -11.91
C PRO A 224 -18.40 -16.01 -11.59
N PRO A 225 -19.16 -16.92 -10.96
CA PRO A 225 -18.70 -18.29 -10.82
C PRO A 225 -18.32 -18.77 -12.22
N THR A 226 -17.16 -19.43 -12.35
CA THR A 226 -16.62 -19.89 -13.63
C THR A 226 -17.73 -20.58 -14.40
N SER A 227 -18.39 -19.85 -15.30
CA SER A 227 -19.57 -20.37 -15.96
C SER A 227 -19.03 -21.39 -16.93
N VAL A 228 -19.17 -22.67 -16.60
CA VAL A 228 -18.71 -23.76 -17.46
C VAL A 228 -19.35 -23.54 -18.83
N ILE A 229 -18.53 -23.20 -19.81
CA ILE A 229 -18.98 -23.00 -21.18
C ILE A 229 -19.37 -24.38 -21.70
N THR A 230 -20.63 -24.55 -22.07
CA THR A 230 -21.21 -25.86 -22.46
C THR A 230 -21.58 -25.98 -23.93
N SER A 231 -21.45 -24.90 -24.70
CA SER A 231 -21.79 -24.87 -26.13
C SER A 231 -20.97 -23.84 -26.91
N GLU A 232 -20.91 -24.00 -28.25
CA GLU A 232 -20.30 -23.01 -29.16
C GLU A 232 -20.96 -21.63 -29.05
N ALA A 233 -22.28 -21.57 -28.88
CA ALA A 233 -22.98 -20.29 -28.72
C ALA A 233 -22.52 -19.53 -27.46
N GLN A 234 -22.33 -20.24 -26.34
CA GLN A 234 -21.78 -19.67 -25.11
C GLN A 234 -20.32 -19.27 -25.27
N ALA A 235 -19.51 -20.10 -25.94
CA ALA A 235 -18.10 -19.81 -26.22
C ALA A 235 -17.95 -18.52 -27.06
N SER A 236 -18.71 -18.43 -28.14
CA SER A 236 -18.76 -17.26 -29.03
C SER A 236 -19.24 -16.00 -28.29
N ALA A 237 -20.27 -16.11 -27.44
CA ALA A 237 -20.74 -15.00 -26.61
C ALA A 237 -19.71 -14.56 -25.56
N TYR A 238 -19.01 -15.52 -24.94
CA TYR A 238 -17.95 -15.25 -23.98
C TYR A 238 -16.80 -14.46 -24.62
N ILE A 239 -16.31 -14.89 -25.79
CA ILE A 239 -15.24 -14.16 -26.50
C ILE A 239 -15.70 -12.75 -26.88
N ARG A 240 -16.91 -12.58 -27.42
CA ARG A 240 -17.43 -11.25 -27.77
C ARG A 240 -17.37 -10.28 -26.59
N LYS A 241 -17.73 -10.76 -25.40
CA LYS A 241 -17.66 -9.97 -24.17
C LYS A 241 -16.21 -9.73 -23.76
N LEU A 242 -15.35 -10.75 -23.81
CA LEU A 242 -13.95 -10.68 -23.41
C LEU A 242 -13.16 -9.65 -24.21
N VAL A 243 -13.33 -9.62 -25.53
CA VAL A 243 -12.56 -8.75 -26.43
C VAL A 243 -13.32 -7.48 -26.83
N SER A 244 -14.52 -7.28 -26.28
CA SER A 244 -15.44 -6.20 -26.66
C SER A 244 -15.70 -6.15 -28.18
N GLY A 245 -15.69 -7.30 -28.84
CA GLY A 245 -15.81 -7.45 -30.28
C GLY A 245 -17.24 -7.70 -30.76
N ARG A 246 -17.47 -7.55 -32.06
CA ARG A 246 -18.79 -7.77 -32.69
C ARG A 246 -18.77 -9.02 -33.57
N LYS A 247 -19.89 -9.74 -33.62
CA LYS A 247 -20.07 -10.80 -34.62
C LYS A 247 -20.10 -10.16 -36.00
N THR A 248 -19.31 -10.64 -36.93
CA THR A 248 -19.20 -10.04 -38.26
C THR A 248 -19.13 -11.14 -39.31
N GLU A 249 -19.91 -11.00 -40.37
CA GLU A 249 -19.82 -11.88 -41.54
C GLU A 249 -18.94 -11.20 -42.58
N VAL A 250 -17.93 -11.92 -43.06
CA VAL A 250 -16.98 -11.44 -44.06
C VAL A 250 -17.03 -12.40 -45.24
N ILE A 251 -16.99 -11.86 -46.46
CA ILE A 251 -16.87 -12.67 -47.67
C ILE A 251 -15.39 -12.98 -47.85
N THR A 252 -15.05 -14.27 -47.87
CA THR A 252 -13.69 -14.72 -48.18
C THR A 252 -13.34 -14.41 -49.63
N PRO A 253 -12.05 -14.31 -49.98
CA PRO A 253 -11.65 -14.10 -51.38
C PRO A 253 -12.14 -15.18 -52.35
N GLU A 254 -12.40 -16.39 -51.84
CA GLU A 254 -12.96 -17.51 -52.60
C GLU A 254 -14.49 -17.37 -52.83
N GLY A 255 -15.13 -16.31 -52.31
CA GLY A 255 -16.56 -16.04 -52.45
C GLY A 255 -17.44 -16.63 -51.34
N ASP A 256 -16.88 -17.46 -50.45
CA ASP A 256 -17.61 -18.06 -49.33
C ASP A 256 -17.87 -17.05 -48.22
N LYS A 257 -19.03 -17.14 -47.55
CA LYS A 257 -19.30 -16.38 -46.32
C LYS A 257 -18.61 -17.02 -45.12
N ARG A 258 -17.83 -16.23 -44.39
CA ARG A 258 -17.17 -16.61 -43.13
C ARG A 258 -17.70 -15.77 -41.98
N THR A 259 -18.22 -16.44 -40.96
CA THR A 259 -18.69 -15.80 -39.73
C THR A 259 -17.53 -15.71 -38.74
N ILE A 260 -17.21 -14.50 -38.32
CA ILE A 260 -16.25 -14.19 -37.26
C ILE A 260 -17.03 -14.02 -35.95
N ASP A 261 -16.65 -14.76 -34.91
CA ASP A 261 -17.37 -14.74 -33.63
C ASP A 261 -17.26 -13.39 -32.92
N ALA A 262 -16.06 -12.81 -32.92
CA ALA A 262 -15.81 -11.47 -32.44
C ALA A 262 -14.67 -10.80 -33.25
N LEU A 263 -14.99 -9.73 -33.97
CA LEU A 263 -14.02 -8.82 -34.55
C LEU A 263 -13.80 -7.66 -33.56
N ASP A 264 -12.58 -7.51 -33.06
CA ASP A 264 -12.22 -6.43 -32.13
C ASP A 264 -11.99 -5.09 -32.86
N ALA A 265 -11.86 -4.00 -32.10
CA ALA A 265 -11.59 -2.68 -32.66
C ALA A 265 -10.20 -2.55 -33.32
N GLY A 266 -9.28 -3.49 -33.05
CA GLY A 266 -7.96 -3.59 -33.67
C GLY A 266 -7.98 -4.28 -35.03
N GLY A 267 -9.11 -4.88 -35.44
CA GLY A 267 -9.22 -5.70 -36.64
C GLY A 267 -8.73 -7.14 -36.43
N THR A 268 -8.66 -7.62 -35.18
CA THR A 268 -8.35 -9.01 -34.87
C THR A 268 -9.62 -9.84 -34.86
N ALA A 269 -9.66 -10.89 -35.66
CA ALA A 269 -10.74 -11.86 -35.69
C ALA A 269 -10.51 -12.94 -34.63
N HIS A 270 -11.44 -13.05 -33.69
CA HIS A 270 -11.46 -14.09 -32.67
C HIS A 270 -12.52 -15.13 -33.04
N LEU A 271 -12.11 -16.40 -33.06
CA LEU A 271 -12.96 -17.54 -33.43
C LEU A 271 -13.04 -18.54 -32.27
N ALA A 272 -14.25 -18.97 -31.94
CA ALA A 272 -14.54 -19.89 -30.85
C ALA A 272 -14.70 -21.33 -31.37
N PHE A 273 -13.91 -22.24 -30.82
CA PHE A 273 -14.04 -23.67 -31.09
C PHE A 273 -14.37 -24.40 -29.79
N TYR A 274 -15.61 -24.85 -29.65
CA TYR A 274 -16.03 -25.76 -28.59
C TYR A 274 -16.08 -27.22 -29.09
N THR A 275 -16.44 -27.43 -30.36
CA THR A 275 -16.33 -28.73 -31.03
C THR A 275 -15.52 -28.62 -32.31
N PHE A 276 -14.60 -29.56 -32.52
CA PHE A 276 -13.75 -29.57 -33.71
C PHE A 276 -13.22 -30.98 -34.03
N ASN A 277 -12.75 -31.14 -35.26
CA ASN A 277 -11.90 -32.24 -35.68
C ASN A 277 -10.74 -31.66 -36.50
N GLU A 278 -9.61 -32.39 -36.58
CA GLU A 278 -8.40 -31.83 -37.21
C GLU A 278 -8.55 -31.55 -38.70
N LYS A 279 -9.37 -32.33 -39.42
CA LYS A 279 -9.62 -32.10 -40.85
C LYS A 279 -10.33 -30.76 -41.07
N ASN A 280 -11.35 -30.47 -40.28
CA ASN A 280 -12.09 -29.21 -40.32
C ASN A 280 -11.19 -28.04 -39.90
N LEU A 281 -10.32 -28.22 -38.89
CA LEU A 281 -9.37 -27.17 -38.50
C LEU A 281 -8.41 -26.82 -39.64
N LYS A 282 -7.89 -27.81 -40.38
CA LYS A 282 -7.01 -27.51 -41.53
C LYS A 282 -7.72 -26.73 -42.64
N GLU A 283 -8.98 -27.07 -42.92
CA GLU A 283 -9.78 -26.33 -43.90
C GLU A 283 -10.05 -24.90 -43.45
N GLN A 284 -10.47 -24.71 -42.19
CA GLN A 284 -10.73 -23.39 -41.63
C GLN A 284 -9.47 -22.53 -41.57
N MET A 285 -8.32 -23.13 -41.25
CA MET A 285 -7.02 -22.44 -41.25
C MET A 285 -6.71 -21.88 -42.64
N ARG A 286 -6.93 -22.65 -43.71
CA ARG A 286 -6.70 -22.18 -45.09
C ARG A 286 -7.55 -20.94 -45.38
N LYS A 287 -8.84 -20.98 -45.06
CA LYS A 287 -9.79 -19.87 -45.26
C LYS A 287 -9.39 -18.63 -44.46
N ASP A 288 -9.01 -18.82 -43.20
CA ASP A 288 -8.63 -17.74 -42.30
C ASP A 288 -7.29 -17.09 -42.71
N VAL A 289 -6.31 -17.88 -43.15
CA VAL A 289 -5.03 -17.35 -43.68
C VAL A 289 -5.24 -16.49 -44.93
N LEU A 290 -6.11 -16.92 -45.85
CA LEU A 290 -6.47 -16.12 -47.03
C LEU A 290 -7.16 -14.82 -46.61
N LEU A 291 -8.09 -14.91 -45.65
CA LEU A 291 -8.83 -13.76 -45.13
C LEU A 291 -7.90 -12.72 -44.46
N LYS A 292 -6.80 -13.17 -43.84
CA LYS A 292 -5.75 -12.29 -43.30
C LYS A 292 -4.85 -11.68 -44.39
N LYS A 293 -4.53 -12.43 -45.45
CA LYS A 293 -3.63 -11.96 -46.52
C LYS A 293 -4.29 -10.98 -47.48
N GLU A 294 -5.55 -11.20 -47.79
CA GLU A 294 -6.28 -10.48 -48.85
C GLU A 294 -7.42 -9.60 -48.31
N GLY A 295 -7.84 -9.80 -47.05
CA GLY A 295 -8.93 -9.05 -46.44
C GLY A 295 -8.49 -7.68 -45.92
N THR A 296 -9.27 -6.64 -46.23
CA THR A 296 -9.04 -5.27 -45.75
C THR A 296 -9.52 -5.06 -44.30
N GLN A 297 -10.37 -5.96 -43.78
CA GLN A 297 -11.00 -5.82 -42.46
C GLN A 297 -10.32 -6.61 -41.34
N VAL A 298 -9.62 -7.70 -41.66
CA VAL A 298 -9.00 -8.59 -40.67
C VAL A 298 -7.49 -8.53 -40.75
N LYS A 299 -6.87 -7.99 -39.69
CA LYS A 299 -5.42 -7.78 -39.57
C LYS A 299 -4.73 -8.90 -38.77
N GLY A 300 -5.47 -9.59 -37.91
CA GLY A 300 -4.97 -10.67 -37.06
C GLY A 300 -6.04 -11.72 -36.83
N ILE A 301 -5.62 -12.94 -36.50
CA ILE A 301 -6.53 -14.07 -36.26
C ILE A 301 -6.11 -14.80 -34.99
N VAL A 302 -7.09 -15.04 -34.11
CA VAL A 302 -6.92 -15.76 -32.85
C VAL A 302 -7.97 -16.85 -32.77
N TRP A 303 -7.51 -18.07 -32.56
CA TRP A 303 -8.36 -19.24 -32.37
C TRP A 303 -8.41 -19.60 -30.89
N HIS A 304 -9.61 -19.60 -30.34
CA HIS A 304 -9.89 -19.93 -28.95
C HIS A 304 -10.53 -21.32 -28.87
N PHE A 305 -9.85 -22.26 -28.22
CA PHE A 305 -10.37 -23.61 -27.99
C PHE A 305 -10.86 -23.73 -26.56
N PHE A 306 -12.09 -24.19 -26.39
CA PHE A 306 -12.69 -24.45 -25.08
C PHE A 306 -12.69 -25.93 -24.79
N LYS A 307 -12.11 -26.34 -23.64
CA LYS A 307 -12.14 -27.75 -23.24
C LYS A 307 -13.58 -28.20 -23.01
N THR A 308 -13.98 -29.25 -23.71
CA THR A 308 -15.20 -29.99 -23.40
C THR A 308 -14.96 -30.94 -22.22
N LYS A 309 -16.02 -31.55 -21.67
CA LYS A 309 -15.90 -32.62 -20.65
C LYS A 309 -14.98 -33.78 -21.07
N SER A 310 -14.73 -33.96 -22.37
CA SER A 310 -13.81 -34.97 -22.92
C SER A 310 -12.33 -34.54 -22.95
N GLY A 311 -12.01 -33.30 -22.56
CA GLY A 311 -10.63 -32.78 -22.49
C GLY A 311 -9.95 -32.57 -23.85
N LYS A 312 -10.68 -32.67 -24.97
CA LYS A 312 -10.09 -32.56 -26.30
C LYS A 312 -9.54 -31.16 -26.57
N ALA A 313 -8.22 -31.09 -26.73
CA ALA A 313 -7.47 -29.96 -27.25
C ALA A 313 -6.91 -30.31 -28.65
N PRO A 314 -6.66 -29.33 -29.52
CA PRO A 314 -5.98 -29.59 -30.80
C PRO A 314 -4.60 -30.19 -30.53
N SER A 315 -4.15 -31.12 -31.38
CA SER A 315 -2.82 -31.73 -31.23
C SER A 315 -1.71 -30.67 -31.30
N GLN A 316 -0.56 -30.95 -30.68
CA GLN A 316 0.58 -30.04 -30.75
C GLN A 316 1.04 -29.77 -32.20
N ALA A 317 0.86 -30.74 -33.10
CA ALA A 317 1.18 -30.58 -34.52
C ALA A 317 0.31 -29.48 -35.16
N ILE A 318 -1.01 -29.53 -34.95
CA ILE A 318 -1.95 -28.50 -35.42
C ILE A 318 -1.65 -27.14 -34.79
N GLN A 319 -1.36 -27.08 -33.49
CA GLN A 319 -1.03 -25.81 -32.82
C GLN A 319 0.22 -25.15 -33.42
N ARG A 320 1.26 -25.94 -33.73
CA ARG A 320 2.47 -25.44 -34.41
C ARG A 320 2.16 -24.98 -35.84
N GLU A 321 1.34 -25.73 -36.58
CA GLU A 321 0.94 -25.39 -37.95
C GLU A 321 0.16 -24.06 -37.99
N LEU A 322 -0.77 -23.85 -37.04
CA LEU A 322 -1.51 -22.59 -36.88
C LEU A 322 -0.56 -21.42 -36.58
N ALA A 323 0.36 -21.60 -35.64
CA ALA A 323 1.33 -20.57 -35.28
C ALA A 323 2.26 -20.20 -36.44
N GLN A 324 2.71 -21.18 -37.23
CA GLN A 324 3.53 -20.96 -38.44
C GLN A 324 2.78 -20.14 -39.50
N ASN A 325 1.46 -20.28 -39.57
CA ASN A 325 0.61 -19.49 -40.45
C ASN A 325 0.16 -18.14 -39.83
N GLY A 326 0.71 -17.80 -38.66
CA GLY A 326 0.45 -16.54 -37.97
C GLY A 326 -0.96 -16.44 -37.38
N ILE A 327 -1.54 -17.57 -36.96
CA ILE A 327 -2.76 -17.66 -36.16
C ILE A 327 -2.37 -17.95 -34.72
N SER A 328 -2.78 -17.08 -33.79
CA SER A 328 -2.53 -17.29 -32.36
C SER A 328 -3.55 -18.25 -31.76
N VAL A 329 -3.09 -19.18 -30.93
CA VAL A 329 -3.95 -20.19 -30.30
C VAL A 329 -4.06 -19.91 -28.81
N ILE A 330 -5.29 -19.90 -28.29
CA ILE A 330 -5.59 -19.76 -26.86
C ILE A 330 -6.42 -20.97 -26.43
N LEU A 331 -5.99 -21.62 -25.35
CA LEU A 331 -6.72 -22.73 -24.73
C LEU A 331 -7.41 -22.23 -23.47
N HIS A 332 -8.71 -22.45 -23.38
CA HIS A 332 -9.53 -22.16 -22.21
C HIS A 332 -9.86 -23.46 -21.48
N GLU A 333 -9.67 -23.45 -20.16
CA GLU A 333 -9.95 -24.59 -19.27
C GLU A 333 -11.34 -24.53 -18.65
#